data_AF-A0A9D2CTT9-F1
#
_entry.id   AF-A0A9D2CTT9-F1
#
_cell.length_a   1.000
_cell.length_b   1.000
_cell.length_c   1.000
_cell.angle_alpha   90.00
_cell.angle_beta   90.00
_cell.angle_gamma   90.00
#
_symmetry.space_group_name_H-M   'P 1'
#
loop_
_entity.id
_entity.type
_entity.pdbx_description
1 polymer ?
#
loop_
_entity_poly.entity_id
_entity_poly.type
_entity_poly.pdbx_seq_one_letter_code
_entity_poly.pdbx_strand_id
1 'polypeptide(L)'
;MKEAFRRLWANKTAKILLVAGAALVLLLVSWLVFGREETRATSGFVQTEQEERLAAILSEVEDAGNVSVMITQEGGVPVSAIVMFDGPDGILVRLRLTQITARALDIAENRVLVCPSDTRK
;
A
#
# COMPACT_ATOMS: atom_id res chain seq x y z
N MET A 1 2.31 -43.72 16.02
CA MET A 1 2.43 -42.28 16.40
C MET A 1 2.52 -42.02 17.90
N LYS A 2 1.88 -42.79 18.80
CA LYS A 2 1.91 -42.56 20.26
C LYS A 2 3.29 -42.74 20.93
N GLU A 3 4.19 -43.55 20.35
CA GLU A 3 5.51 -43.82 20.95
C GLU A 3 6.55 -42.71 20.69
N ALA A 4 6.48 -42.02 19.55
CA ALA A 4 7.33 -40.87 19.24
C ALA A 4 7.06 -39.69 20.19
N PHE A 5 5.80 -39.49 20.56
CA PHE A 5 5.36 -38.44 21.48
C PHE A 5 5.91 -38.64 22.91
N ARG A 6 6.02 -39.90 23.36
CA ARG A 6 6.57 -40.24 24.69
C ARG A 6 8.09 -39.99 24.77
N ARG A 7 8.83 -40.23 23.67
CA ARG A 7 10.28 -40.00 23.62
C ARG A 7 10.64 -38.51 23.50
N LEU A 8 9.80 -37.70 22.86
CA LEU A 8 9.98 -36.24 22.78
C LEU A 8 9.68 -35.53 24.11
N TRP A 9 8.98 -36.16 25.04
CA TRP A 9 8.62 -35.54 26.32
C TRP A 9 9.59 -35.85 27.48
N ALA A 10 10.44 -36.87 27.34
CA ALA A 10 11.37 -37.30 28.38
C ALA A 10 12.69 -36.50 28.43
N ASN A 11 13.11 -35.90 27.30
CA ASN A 11 14.45 -35.32 27.18
C ASN A 11 14.42 -33.79 27.17
N LYS A 12 15.26 -33.16 28.00
CA LYS A 12 15.43 -31.70 28.09
C LYS A 12 15.73 -31.06 26.72
N THR A 13 16.49 -31.76 25.89
CA THR A 13 16.82 -31.38 24.51
C THR A 13 15.62 -31.38 23.56
N ALA A 14 14.68 -32.30 23.73
CA ALA A 14 13.47 -32.36 22.90
C ALA A 14 12.50 -31.20 23.22
N LYS A 15 12.43 -30.75 24.48
CA LYS A 15 11.70 -29.53 24.84
C LYS A 15 12.32 -28.29 24.20
N ILE A 16 13.64 -28.16 24.22
CA ILE A 16 14.37 -27.04 23.58
C ILE A 16 14.13 -27.06 22.06
N LEU A 17 14.20 -28.24 21.43
CA LEU A 17 14.00 -28.39 19.99
C LEU A 17 12.55 -28.08 19.57
N LEU A 18 11.56 -28.39 20.42
CA LEU A 18 10.16 -28.05 20.22
C LEU A 18 9.93 -26.54 20.32
N VAL A 19 10.49 -25.90 21.35
CA VAL A 19 10.41 -24.43 21.50
C VAL A 19 11.12 -23.71 20.35
N ALA A 20 12.29 -24.19 19.93
CA ALA A 20 13.01 -23.65 18.77
C ALA A 20 12.22 -23.82 17.46
N GLY A 21 11.58 -24.97 17.26
CA GLY A 21 10.70 -25.21 16.11
C GLY A 21 9.48 -24.28 16.11
N ALA A 22 8.84 -24.10 17.27
CA ALA A 22 7.71 -23.17 17.41
C ALA A 22 8.12 -21.71 17.15
N ALA A 23 9.28 -21.29 17.65
CA ALA A 23 9.84 -19.96 17.39
C ALA A 23 10.16 -19.75 15.90
N LEU A 24 10.71 -20.77 15.24
CA LEU A 24 11.02 -20.72 13.81
C LEU A 24 9.75 -20.63 12.95
N VAL A 25 8.69 -21.35 13.33
CA VAL A 25 7.37 -21.24 12.68
C VAL A 25 6.78 -19.84 12.88
N LEU A 26 6.86 -19.26 14.09
CA LEU A 26 6.40 -17.89 14.35
C LEU A 26 7.18 -16.86 13.53
N LEU A 27 8.49 -17.03 13.39
CA LEU A 27 9.32 -16.18 12.53
C LEU A 27 8.93 -16.33 11.07
N LEU A 28 8.66 -17.55 10.58
CA LEU A 28 8.22 -17.79 9.21
C LEU A 28 6.85 -17.18 8.92
N VAL A 29 5.91 -17.30 9.85
CA VAL A 29 4.58 -16.67 9.73
C VAL A 29 4.71 -15.15 9.75
N SER A 30 5.55 -14.60 10.64
CA SER A 30 5.85 -13.17 10.65
C SER A 30 6.47 -12.75 9.32
N TRP A 31 7.42 -13.51 8.78
CA TRP A 31 8.04 -13.20 7.50
C TRP A 31 7.07 -13.34 6.32
N LEU A 32 6.11 -14.26 6.37
CA LEU A 32 5.10 -14.43 5.32
C LEU A 32 3.99 -13.38 5.38
N VAL A 33 3.63 -12.92 6.58
CA VAL A 33 2.63 -11.86 6.79
C VAL A 33 3.25 -10.48 6.50
N PHE A 34 4.41 -10.18 7.09
CA PHE A 34 5.09 -8.89 6.94
C PHE A 34 5.93 -8.77 5.66
N GLY A 35 6.39 -9.89 5.08
CA GLY A 35 7.17 -9.88 3.82
C GLY A 35 6.32 -9.81 2.55
N ARG A 36 4.98 -9.83 2.67
CA ARG A 36 4.06 -9.50 1.58
C ARG A 36 3.80 -8.00 1.44
N GLU A 37 4.27 -7.20 2.38
CA GLU A 37 4.33 -5.76 2.23
C GLU A 37 5.67 -5.41 1.57
N GLU A 38 5.72 -5.52 0.24
CA GLU A 38 6.77 -4.86 -0.51
C GLU A 38 6.84 -3.39 -0.09
N THR A 39 7.98 -3.00 0.47
CA THR A 39 8.62 -1.69 0.35
C THR A 39 7.68 -0.49 0.14
N ARG A 40 6.70 -0.29 1.03
CA ARG A 40 6.13 1.05 1.23
C ARG A 40 6.86 1.66 2.39
N ALA A 41 7.91 2.40 2.05
CA ALA A 41 8.63 3.26 2.98
C ALA A 41 7.62 3.98 3.88
N THR A 42 7.72 3.69 5.17
CA THR A 42 6.93 4.31 6.24
C THR A 42 7.23 5.81 6.27
N SER A 43 6.45 6.58 5.52
CA SER A 43 6.14 7.98 5.84
C SER A 43 4.64 8.00 6.11
N GLY A 44 4.27 8.40 7.33
CA GLY A 44 2.95 8.20 7.91
C GLY A 44 1.83 8.94 7.18
N PHE A 45 1.23 8.29 6.18
CA PHE A 45 -0.06 8.67 5.63
C PHE A 45 -0.93 7.41 5.55
N VAL A 46 -1.96 7.32 6.40
CA VAL A 46 -2.97 6.26 6.29
C VAL A 46 -3.84 6.63 5.10
N GLN A 47 -3.59 5.99 3.96
CA GLN A 47 -4.46 6.14 2.80
C GLN A 47 -5.86 5.68 3.16
N THR A 48 -6.85 6.52 2.87
CA THR A 48 -8.27 6.21 3.06
C THR A 48 -8.75 5.27 1.94
N GLU A 49 -9.77 4.45 2.19
CA GLU A 49 -10.36 3.57 1.15
C GLU A 49 -10.81 4.38 -0.10
N GLN A 50 -11.18 5.65 0.08
CA GLN A 50 -11.53 6.55 -1.02
C GLN A 50 -10.33 6.92 -1.89
N GLU A 51 -9.16 7.17 -1.30
CA GLU A 51 -7.92 7.44 -2.01
C GLU A 51 -7.45 6.22 -2.80
N GLU A 52 -7.52 5.03 -2.20
CA GLU A 52 -7.10 3.78 -2.87
C GLU A 52 -8.01 3.44 -4.06
N ARG A 53 -9.33 3.58 -3.89
CA ARG A 53 -10.27 3.39 -5.01
C ARG A 53 -10.08 4.40 -6.13
N LEU A 54 -9.82 5.67 -5.78
CA LEU A 54 -9.58 6.71 -6.78
C LEU A 54 -8.26 6.47 -7.50
N ALA A 55 -7.20 6.09 -6.79
CA ALA A 55 -5.91 5.72 -7.35
C ALA A 55 -6.03 4.55 -8.34
N ALA A 56 -6.81 3.51 -8.01
CA ALA A 56 -7.06 2.39 -8.90
C ALA A 56 -7.72 2.83 -10.23
N ILE A 57 -8.74 3.68 -10.17
CA ILE A 57 -9.39 4.21 -11.38
C ILE A 57 -8.44 5.07 -12.20
N LEU A 58 -7.65 5.92 -11.55
CA LEU A 58 -6.69 6.79 -12.25
C LEU A 58 -5.53 6.01 -12.87
N SER A 59 -5.16 4.86 -12.30
CA SER A 59 -4.13 3.97 -12.86
C SER A 59 -4.56 3.29 -14.17
N GLU A 60 -5.86 3.22 -14.45
CA GLU A 60 -6.37 2.73 -15.74
C GLU A 60 -6.25 3.78 -16.86
N VAL A 61 -5.95 5.03 -16.52
CA VAL A 61 -5.74 6.08 -17.53
C VAL A 61 -4.48 5.77 -18.33
N GLU A 62 -4.64 5.74 -19.65
CA GLU A 62 -3.54 5.54 -20.61
C GLU A 62 -2.38 6.50 -20.29
N ASP A 63 -1.17 5.94 -20.18
CA ASP A 63 0.06 6.64 -19.83
C ASP A 63 0.13 7.24 -18.41
N ALA A 64 -0.75 6.88 -17.47
CA ALA A 64 -0.65 7.35 -16.08
C ALA A 64 0.35 6.54 -15.22
N GLY A 65 0.50 5.24 -15.50
CA GLY A 65 1.36 4.35 -14.72
C GLY A 65 0.80 4.09 -13.32
N ASN A 66 1.67 4.01 -12.30
CA ASN A 66 1.21 3.97 -10.92
C ASN A 66 0.74 5.37 -10.52
N VAL A 67 -0.42 5.44 -9.90
CA VAL A 67 -1.00 6.68 -9.40
C VAL A 67 -1.16 6.59 -7.88
N SER A 68 -0.74 7.63 -7.18
CA SER A 68 -1.02 7.82 -5.76
C SER A 68 -1.83 9.10 -5.58
N VAL A 69 -2.90 9.02 -4.80
CA VAL A 69 -3.79 10.13 -4.55
C VAL A 69 -3.82 10.43 -3.06
N MET A 70 -3.76 11.71 -2.74
CA MET A 70 -3.95 12.23 -1.40
C MET A 70 -5.08 13.25 -1.43
N ILE A 71 -6.11 13.03 -0.61
CA ILE A 71 -7.29 13.87 -0.50
C ILE A 71 -7.21 14.62 0.82
N THR A 72 -7.21 15.93 0.75
CA THR A 72 -7.37 16.79 1.93
C THR A 72 -8.86 16.98 2.19
N GLN A 73 -9.31 16.67 3.41
CA GLN A 73 -10.70 16.82 3.83
C GLN A 73 -10.80 17.85 4.96
N GLU A 74 -11.86 18.66 4.93
CA GLU A 74 -12.21 19.60 5.99
C GLU A 74 -13.66 19.30 6.42
N GLY A 75 -13.88 18.96 7.69
CA GLY A 75 -15.21 18.57 8.18
C GLY A 75 -15.81 17.33 7.51
N GLY A 76 -14.98 16.45 6.95
CA GLY A 76 -15.42 15.24 6.22
C GLY A 76 -15.76 15.51 4.74
N VAL A 77 -15.54 16.72 4.24
CA VAL A 77 -15.74 17.08 2.83
C VAL A 77 -14.39 17.26 2.15
N PRO A 78 -14.16 16.66 0.96
CA PRO A 78 -12.92 16.86 0.21
C PRO A 78 -12.78 18.33 -0.22
N VAL A 79 -11.66 18.95 0.13
CA VAL A 79 -11.35 20.35 -0.21
C VAL A 79 -10.19 20.49 -1.20
N SER A 80 -9.28 19.52 -1.26
CA SER A 80 -8.14 19.53 -2.19
C SER A 80 -7.69 18.11 -2.48
N ALA A 81 -7.10 17.89 -3.65
CA ALA A 81 -6.49 16.60 -3.99
C ALA A 81 -5.10 16.79 -4.60
N ILE A 82 -4.20 15.89 -4.27
CA ILE A 82 -2.87 15.79 -4.85
C ILE A 82 -2.78 14.43 -5.52
N VAL A 83 -2.42 14.43 -6.81
CA VAL A 83 -2.27 13.22 -7.62
C VAL A 83 -0.83 13.14 -8.07
N MET A 84 -0.16 12.05 -7.69
CA MET A 84 1.20 11.71 -8.13
C MET A 84 1.12 10.56 -9.13
N PHE A 85 1.81 10.66 -10.25
CA PHE A 85 1.78 9.65 -11.31
C PHE A 85 3.18 9.35 -11.87
N ASP A 86 3.47 8.07 -12.13
CA ASP A 86 4.78 7.60 -12.62
C ASP A 86 4.91 7.61 -14.17
N GLY A 87 3.84 7.94 -14.88
CA GLY A 87 3.78 7.94 -16.33
C GLY A 87 4.58 9.06 -17.02
N PRO A 88 4.72 9.01 -18.36
CA PRO A 88 5.36 10.08 -19.12
C PRO A 88 4.67 11.42 -18.87
N ASP A 89 5.47 12.47 -18.70
CA ASP A 89 4.98 13.82 -18.42
C ASP A 89 4.34 14.43 -19.68
N GLY A 90 3.07 14.08 -19.90
CA GLY A 90 2.24 14.57 -20.99
C GLY A 90 1.19 15.56 -20.49
N ILE A 91 1.02 16.67 -21.21
CA ILE A 91 -0.02 17.67 -20.94
C ILE A 91 -1.42 17.01 -20.94
N LEU A 92 -1.66 16.07 -21.86
CA LEU A 92 -2.93 15.34 -21.95
C LEU A 92 -3.18 14.42 -20.76
N VAL A 93 -2.14 13.75 -20.26
CA VAL A 93 -2.22 12.88 -19.08
C VAL A 93 -2.59 13.72 -17.86
N ARG A 94 -1.89 14.84 -17.64
CA ARG A 94 -2.20 15.79 -16.57
C ARG A 94 -3.65 16.30 -16.64
N LEU A 95 -4.09 16.72 -17.83
CA LEU A 95 -5.45 17.21 -18.02
C LEU A 95 -6.50 16.13 -17.70
N ARG A 96 -6.30 14.90 -18.18
CA ARG A 96 -7.21 13.76 -17.91
C ARG A 96 -7.26 13.44 -16.42
N LEU A 97 -6.10 13.33 -15.77
CA LEU A 97 -6.02 13.05 -14.32
C LEU A 97 -6.70 14.15 -13.50
N THR A 98 -6.47 15.43 -13.83
CA THR A 98 -7.14 16.57 -13.18
C THR A 98 -8.65 16.48 -13.32
N GLN A 99 -9.17 16.27 -14.53
CA GLN A 99 -10.61 16.24 -14.79
C GLN A 99 -11.31 15.07 -14.10
N ILE A 100 -10.71 13.88 -14.14
CA ILE A 100 -11.27 12.69 -13.49
C ILE A 100 -11.30 12.89 -11.98
N THR A 101 -10.20 13.38 -11.40
CA THR A 101 -10.09 13.63 -9.96
C THR A 101 -11.07 14.70 -9.48
N ALA A 102 -11.16 15.82 -10.20
CA ALA A 102 -12.08 16.91 -9.90
C ALA A 102 -13.54 16.43 -9.89
N ARG A 103 -13.93 15.65 -10.90
CA ARG A 103 -15.29 15.08 -11.01
C ARG A 103 -15.58 14.01 -9.97
N ALA A 104 -14.60 13.16 -9.66
CA ALA A 104 -14.78 12.09 -8.67
C ALA A 104 -14.94 12.63 -7.24
N LEU A 105 -14.31 13.76 -6.95
CA LEU A 105 -14.33 14.39 -5.63
C LEU A 105 -15.29 15.57 -5.51
N ASP A 106 -15.98 15.93 -6.60
CA ASP A 106 -16.86 17.10 -6.70
C ASP A 106 -16.16 18.41 -6.25
N ILE A 107 -14.90 18.58 -6.65
CA ILE A 107 -14.08 19.76 -6.37
C ILE A 107 -13.68 20.48 -7.67
N ALA A 108 -13.41 21.78 -7.57
CA ALA A 108 -12.95 22.55 -8.71
C ALA A 108 -11.55 22.11 -9.18
N GLU A 109 -11.32 22.12 -10.50
CA GLU A 109 -10.05 21.68 -11.12
C GLU A 109 -8.82 22.45 -10.60
N ASN A 110 -9.00 23.71 -10.18
CA ASN A 110 -7.93 24.52 -9.59
C ASN A 110 -7.53 24.08 -8.17
N ARG A 111 -8.25 23.14 -7.55
CA ARG A 111 -7.93 22.53 -6.24
C ARG A 111 -7.33 21.13 -6.38
N VAL A 112 -7.06 20.69 -7.61
CA VAL A 112 -6.38 19.42 -7.91
C VAL A 112 -4.97 19.73 -8.39
N LEU A 113 -3.97 19.22 -7.66
CA LEU A 113 -2.56 19.33 -8.05
C LEU A 113 -2.09 18.00 -8.63
N VAL A 114 -1.68 17.99 -9.90
CA VAL A 114 -1.15 16.80 -10.57
C VAL A 114 0.36 16.97 -10.80
N CYS A 115 1.14 16.10 -10.17
CA CYS A 115 2.60 16.11 -10.20
C CYS A 115 3.13 14.76 -10.69
N PRO A 116 4.13 14.73 -11.59
CA PRO A 116 4.84 13.50 -11.89
C PRO A 116 5.65 13.09 -10.65
N SER A 117 5.66 11.81 -10.32
CA SER A 117 6.61 11.26 -9.36
C SER A 117 7.97 11.23 -10.05
N ASP A 118 8.82 12.22 -9.78
CA ASP A 118 10.22 12.18 -10.24
C ASP A 118 10.98 11.14 -9.44
N THR A 119 10.78 9.87 -9.77
CA THR A 119 11.60 8.75 -9.30
C THR A 119 12.72 8.48 -10.31
N ARG A 120 13.39 9.53 -10.82
CA ARG A 120 14.70 9.34 -11.44
C ARG A 120 15.72 9.04 -10.34
N LYS A 121 15.89 7.75 -10.05
CA LYS A 121 17.16 7.21 -9.56
C LYS A 121 18.10 6.96 -10.74
#